data_AF-M8B1P1-F1
#
_entry.id   AF-M8B1P1-F1
#
_cell.length_a   1.000
_cell.length_b   1.000
_cell.length_c   1.000
_cell.angle_alpha   90.00
_cell.angle_beta   90.00
_cell.angle_gamma   90.00
#
_symmetry.space_group_name_H-M   'P 1'
#
loop_
_entity.id
_entity.type
_entity.pdbx_description
1 polymer ?
#
loop_
_entity_poly.entity_id
_entity_poly.type
_entity_poly.pdbx_seq_one_letter_code
_entity_poly.pdbx_strand_id
1 'polypeptide(L)'
;MKQKIVIKVSMSCDKSRSKAMTMVAKANGVSSVGITGDSKDMLEVVGNGVDPVCLVGCLRKKYHDVHLVKVEEVKDDKKKDEKEDPPPYWYHHPYGPYPPHMVVCDEPTTPCAIM
;
A
#
# COMPACT_ATOMS: atom_id res chain seq x y z
N MET A 1 -14.89 -0.22 13.37
CA MET A 1 -13.81 -1.20 13.63
C MET A 1 -12.51 -0.44 13.53
N LYS A 2 -11.58 -0.61 14.48
CA LYS A 2 -10.33 0.13 14.43
C LYS A 2 -9.37 -0.61 13.49
N GLN A 3 -8.56 0.11 12.74
CA GLN A 3 -7.59 -0.43 11.79
C GLN A 3 -6.22 0.14 12.09
N LYS A 4 -5.19 -0.70 11.96
CA LYS A 4 -3.79 -0.32 11.93
C LYS A 4 -3.26 -0.56 10.52
N ILE A 5 -2.81 0.50 9.88
CA ILE A 5 -2.29 0.49 8.51
C ILE A 5 -0.82 0.87 8.55
N VAL A 6 0.03 0.09 7.89
CA VAL A 6 1.47 0.35 7.77
C VAL A 6 1.79 0.59 6.31
N ILE A 7 2.36 1.76 6.02
CA ILE A 7 2.71 2.21 4.68
C ILE A 7 4.20 2.53 4.65
N LYS A 8 4.95 1.89 3.76
CA LYS A 8 6.34 2.25 3.48
C LYS A 8 6.36 3.44 2.51
N VAL A 9 7.07 4.49 2.86
CA VAL A 9 7.24 5.71 2.07
C VAL A 9 8.72 6.10 2.07
N SER A 10 9.32 6.27 0.89
CA SER A 10 10.68 6.79 0.80
C SER A 10 10.71 8.28 1.17
N MET A 11 11.32 8.61 2.32
CA MET A 11 11.39 9.98 2.86
C MET A 11 12.84 10.36 3.17
N SER A 12 13.45 11.17 2.30
CA SER A 12 14.87 11.52 2.40
C SER A 12 15.22 12.53 3.49
N CYS A 13 14.26 13.32 4.00
CA CYS A 13 14.53 14.39 4.97
C CYS A 13 13.37 14.65 5.95
N ASP A 14 13.64 15.33 7.07
CA ASP A 14 12.61 15.62 8.08
C ASP A 14 11.46 16.48 7.54
N LYS A 15 11.75 17.40 6.61
CA LYS A 15 10.71 18.18 5.93
C LYS A 15 9.73 17.28 5.16
N SER A 16 10.23 16.21 4.54
CA SER A 16 9.39 15.24 3.85
C SER A 16 8.59 14.39 4.84
N ARG A 17 9.20 13.97 5.96
CA ARG A 17 8.52 13.25 7.05
C ARG A 17 7.35 14.05 7.63
N SER A 18 7.58 15.31 7.97
CA SER A 18 6.53 16.19 8.52
C SER A 18 5.38 16.40 7.53
N LYS A 19 5.69 16.54 6.22
CA LYS A 19 4.66 16.65 5.17
C LYS A 19 3.84 15.37 5.05
N ALA A 20 4.50 14.21 5.04
CA ALA A 20 3.80 12.92 4.97
C ALA A 20 2.89 12.72 6.19
N MET A 21 3.41 12.96 7.40
CA MET A 21 2.63 12.90 8.64
C MET A 21 1.41 13.83 8.59
N THR A 22 1.60 15.08 8.15
CA THR A 22 0.50 16.06 8.04
C THR A 22 -0.56 15.61 7.03
N MET A 23 -0.15 15.03 5.91
CA MET A 23 -1.10 14.52 4.90
C MET A 23 -1.93 13.37 5.43
N VAL A 24 -1.28 12.41 6.11
CA VAL A 24 -1.97 11.27 6.71
C VAL A 24 -2.89 11.72 7.83
N ALA A 25 -2.44 12.61 8.71
CA ALA A 25 -3.25 13.13 9.82
C ALA A 25 -4.51 13.89 9.36
N LYS A 26 -4.52 14.42 8.14
CA LYS A 26 -5.68 15.08 7.52
C LYS A 26 -6.70 14.11 6.93
N ALA A 27 -6.35 12.83 6.79
CA ALA A 27 -7.28 11.86 6.22
C ALA A 27 -8.43 11.56 7.21
N ASN A 28 -9.62 11.36 6.65
CA ASN A 28 -10.80 11.06 7.46
C ASN A 28 -10.65 9.72 8.18
N GLY A 29 -11.09 9.68 9.44
CA GLY A 29 -11.05 8.48 10.27
C GLY A 29 -9.71 8.20 10.95
N VAL A 30 -8.66 8.99 10.69
CA VAL A 30 -7.36 8.83 11.36
C VAL A 30 -7.43 9.31 12.81
N SER A 31 -6.93 8.48 13.73
CA SER A 31 -6.88 8.74 15.17
C SER A 31 -5.45 8.91 15.68
N SER A 32 -4.48 8.18 15.11
CA SER A 32 -3.06 8.41 15.39
C SER A 32 -2.20 8.13 14.15
N VAL A 33 -1.04 8.80 14.12
CA VAL A 33 -0.03 8.62 13.08
C VAL A 33 1.33 8.54 13.77
N GLY A 34 2.17 7.61 13.35
CA GLY A 34 3.54 7.46 13.81
C GLY A 34 4.48 7.13 12.66
N ILE A 35 5.76 7.43 12.84
CA ILE A 35 6.82 6.95 11.95
C ILE A 35 7.61 5.87 12.69
N THR A 36 7.78 4.72 12.05
CA THR A 36 8.50 3.56 12.54
C THR A 36 9.53 3.07 11.51
N GLY A 37 10.24 2.00 11.87
CA GLY A 37 11.31 1.39 11.09
C GLY A 37 12.67 2.05 11.30
N ASP A 38 13.74 1.28 11.17
CA ASP A 38 15.12 1.73 11.45
C ASP A 38 15.51 2.94 10.60
N SER A 39 15.06 2.97 9.35
CA SER A 39 15.29 4.07 8.40
C SER A 39 14.27 5.21 8.50
N LYS A 40 13.27 5.11 9.40
CA LYS A 40 12.15 6.06 9.54
C LYS A 40 11.34 6.24 8.24
N ASP A 41 11.15 5.13 7.52
CA ASP A 41 10.47 5.07 6.22
C ASP A 41 9.11 4.39 6.29
N MET A 42 8.64 4.00 7.48
CA MET A 42 7.33 3.37 7.65
C MET A 42 6.39 4.30 8.40
N LEU A 43 5.22 4.57 7.83
CA LEU A 43 4.12 5.30 8.44
C LEU A 43 3.12 4.30 9.02
N GLU A 44 2.96 4.32 10.34
CA GLU A 44 1.87 3.64 11.02
C GLU A 44 0.70 4.59 11.20
N VAL A 45 -0.48 4.14 10.78
CA VAL A 45 -1.71 4.92 10.83
C VAL A 45 -2.74 4.09 11.57
N VAL A 46 -3.35 4.66 12.59
CA VAL A 46 -4.40 4.01 13.36
C VAL A 46 -5.66 4.85 13.24
N GLY A 47 -6.78 4.23 12.89
CA GLY A 47 -8.03 4.94 12.68
C GLY A 47 -9.24 4.04 12.53
N ASN A 48 -10.42 4.64 12.36
CA ASN A 48 -11.68 3.94 12.11
C ASN A 48 -12.31 4.48 10.82
N GLY A 49 -12.65 3.59 9.89
CA GLY A 49 -13.17 3.99 8.57
C GLY A 49 -12.11 4.65 7.68
N VAL A 50 -10.83 4.29 7.86
CA VAL A 50 -9.74 4.81 7.03
C VAL A 50 -9.67 4.00 5.75
N ASP A 51 -9.75 4.67 4.60
CA ASP A 51 -9.55 4.02 3.30
C ASP A 51 -8.05 3.90 2.98
N PRO A 52 -7.45 2.69 3.03
CA PRO A 52 -6.03 2.50 2.75
C PRO A 52 -5.68 2.81 1.28
N VAL A 53 -6.60 2.57 0.33
CA VAL A 53 -6.37 2.80 -1.09
C VAL A 53 -6.31 4.30 -1.37
N CYS A 54 -7.27 5.06 -0.86
CA CYS A 54 -7.25 6.52 -0.97
C CYS A 54 -6.05 7.14 -0.26
N LEU A 55 -5.65 6.62 0.91
CA LEU A 55 -4.46 7.09 1.63
C LEU A 55 -3.19 6.89 0.80
N VAL A 56 -2.96 5.68 0.29
CA VAL A 56 -1.80 5.36 -0.53
C VAL A 56 -1.82 6.17 -1.82
N GLY A 57 -2.98 6.31 -2.47
CA GLY A 57 -3.15 7.15 -3.65
C GLY A 57 -2.81 8.62 -3.38
N CYS A 58 -3.23 9.18 -2.25
CA CYS A 58 -2.88 10.53 -1.84
C CYS A 58 -1.37 10.70 -1.61
N LEU A 59 -0.71 9.71 -1.00
CA LEU A 59 0.74 9.72 -0.80
C LEU A 59 1.49 9.62 -2.13
N ARG A 60 1.05 8.75 -3.06
CA ARG A 60 1.67 8.58 -4.38
C ARG A 60 1.68 9.85 -5.24
N LYS A 61 0.76 10.78 -4.99
CA LYS A 61 0.76 12.10 -5.67
C LYS A 61 1.94 12.99 -5.26
N LYS A 62 2.57 12.74 -4.12
CA LYS A 62 3.67 13.56 -3.57
C LYS A 62 4.97 12.80 -3.39
N TYR A 63 4.88 11.48 -3.17
CA TYR A 63 5.99 10.58 -2.96
C TYR A 63 6.00 9.55 -4.09
N HIS A 64 7.15 9.36 -4.72
CA HIS A 64 7.26 8.46 -5.86
C HIS A 64 7.17 6.98 -5.45
N ASP A 65 7.78 6.65 -4.30
CA ASP A 65 7.88 5.28 -3.82
C ASP A 65 7.03 5.09 -2.54
N VAL A 66 5.87 4.43 -2.71
CA VAL A 66 4.89 4.19 -1.66
C VAL A 66 4.30 2.79 -1.79
N HIS A 67 4.46 1.99 -0.75
CA HIS A 67 3.96 0.62 -0.67
C HIS A 67 3.07 0.42 0.55
N LEU A 68 1.89 -0.13 0.34
CA LEU A 68 1.05 -0.65 1.42
C LEU A 68 1.68 -1.94 1.93
N VAL A 69 2.13 -1.95 3.18
CA VAL A 69 2.80 -3.12 3.77
C VAL A 69 1.79 -3.99 4.51
N LYS A 70 0.93 -3.38 5.33
CA LYS A 70 0.00 -4.12 6.19
C LYS A 70 -1.27 -3.33 6.42
N VAL A 71 -2.40 -4.02 6.46
CA VAL A 71 -3.68 -3.51 6.96
C VAL A 71 -4.20 -4.55 7.92
N GLU A 72 -4.32 -4.17 9.19
CA GLU A 72 -4.84 -5.03 10.25
C GLU A 72 -6.06 -4.40 10.88
N GLU A 73 -7.09 -5.19 11.13
CA GLU A 73 -8.20 -4.78 11.96
C GLU A 73 -7.83 -4.99 13.43
N VAL A 74 -7.77 -3.89 14.17
CA VAL A 74 -7.64 -3.90 15.62
C VAL A 74 -9.05 -4.08 16.17
N LYS A 75 -9.38 -5.33 16.53
CA LYS A 75 -10.52 -5.59 17.40
C LYS A 75 -10.07 -5.32 18.83
N ASP A 76 -10.84 -4.51 19.57
CA ASP A 76 -10.67 -4.34 21.02
C ASP A 76 -11.10 -5.63 21.73
N ASP A 77 -10.39 -6.72 21.50
CA ASP A 77 -10.59 -7.98 22.19
C ASP A 77 -9.55 -8.09 23.30
N LYS A 78 -10.05 -8.09 24.54
CA LYS A 78 -9.32 -8.54 25.72
C LYS A 78 -8.55 -9.83 25.38
N LYS A 79 -7.22 -9.75 25.40
CA LYS A 79 -6.27 -10.84 25.68
C LYS A 79 -6.63 -12.20 25.07
N LYS A 80 -6.00 -12.55 23.94
CA LYS A 80 -5.50 -13.91 23.70
C LYS A 80 -4.28 -13.87 22.80
N ASP A 81 -3.15 -13.98 23.46
CA ASP A 81 -1.86 -14.46 22.97
C ASP A 81 -2.05 -15.95 22.65
N GLU A 82 -1.97 -16.34 21.38
CA GLU A 82 -1.58 -17.71 21.02
C GLU A 82 -1.08 -17.75 19.57
N LYS A 83 0.18 -18.19 19.43
CA LYS A 83 0.83 -18.55 18.18
C LYS A 83 0.13 -19.77 17.57
N GLU A 84 -0.08 -19.79 16.26
CA GLU A 84 -0.13 -21.04 15.51
C GLU A 84 0.53 -20.86 14.13
N ASP A 85 1.53 -21.70 13.88
CA ASP A 85 2.27 -21.84 12.62
C ASP A 85 1.31 -22.13 11.45
N PRO A 86 1.56 -21.59 10.23
CA PRO A 86 0.77 -21.99 9.07
C PRO A 86 0.99 -23.48 8.76
N PRO A 87 -0.07 -24.28 8.58
CA PRO A 87 0.06 -25.69 8.23
C PRO A 87 0.63 -25.86 6.81
N PRO A 88 1.38 -26.94 6.53
CA PRO A 88 2.01 -27.14 5.24
C PRO A 88 0.93 -27.62 4.26
N TYR A 89 0.45 -26.75 3.37
CA TYR A 89 -0.40 -27.21 2.27
C TYR A 89 0.47 -27.69 1.10
N TRP A 90 0.30 -28.97 0.78
CA TRP A 90 1.09 -29.69 -0.21
C TRP A 90 0.66 -29.37 -1.65
N TYR A 91 1.66 -29.48 -2.51
CA TYR A 91 1.66 -29.47 -3.97
C TYR A 91 0.56 -30.32 -4.62
N HIS A 92 -0.16 -29.77 -5.60
CA HIS A 92 -0.14 -30.22 -7.01
C HIS A 92 -1.30 -29.61 -7.81
N HIS A 93 -0.99 -28.79 -8.81
CA HIS A 93 -1.85 -28.68 -10.00
C HIS A 93 -0.98 -28.40 -11.24
N PRO A 94 -0.72 -29.40 -12.09
CA PRO A 94 -0.09 -29.18 -13.38
C PRO A 94 -1.17 -28.70 -14.36
N TYR A 95 -1.38 -27.40 -14.44
CA TYR A 95 -2.12 -26.81 -15.55
C TYR A 95 -1.16 -26.03 -16.44
N GLY A 96 -1.16 -26.42 -17.72
CA GLY A 96 -0.18 -26.11 -18.75
C GLY A 96 -0.09 -24.63 -19.16
N PRO A 97 0.74 -24.34 -20.17
CA PRO A 97 1.12 -22.98 -20.54
C PRO A 97 -0.09 -22.17 -21.01
N TYR A 98 -0.43 -21.11 -20.27
CA TYR A 98 -1.31 -20.06 -20.76
C TYR A 98 -0.57 -19.23 -21.83
N PRO A 99 -1.18 -18.97 -23.00
CA PRO A 99 -0.58 -18.09 -24.01
C PRO A 99 -0.54 -16.63 -23.52
N PRO A 100 0.50 -15.85 -23.82
CA PRO A 100 0.54 -14.44 -23.47
C PRO A 100 -0.55 -13.68 -24.25
N HIS A 101 -1.33 -12.88 -23.52
CA HIS A 101 -2.33 -11.97 -24.08
C HIS A 101 -1.58 -10.86 -24.85
N MET A 102 -1.51 -11.00 -26.18
CA MET A 102 -0.95 -9.95 -27.04
C MET A 102 -1.97 -8.81 -27.10
N VAL A 103 -1.70 -7.71 -26.39
CA VAL A 103 -2.42 -6.45 -26.61
C VAL A 103 -1.97 -5.89 -27.96
N VAL A 104 -2.86 -6.01 -28.95
CA VAL A 104 -2.72 -5.35 -30.25
C VAL A 104 -2.93 -3.85 -30.01
N CYS A 105 -1.86 -3.07 -30.03
CA CYS A 105 -1.97 -1.62 -30.17
C CYS A 105 -2.36 -1.33 -31.62
N ASP A 106 -3.65 -1.05 -31.86
CA ASP A 106 -4.12 -0.48 -33.11
C ASP A 106 -3.61 0.97 -33.17
N GLU A 107 -2.55 1.20 -33.96
CA GLU A 107 -2.01 2.52 -34.22
C GLU A 107 -2.85 3.18 -35.32
N PRO A 108 -3.58 4.27 -35.05
CA PRO A 108 -4.39 4.93 -36.07
C PRO A 108 -3.48 5.55 -37.13
N THR A 109 -3.67 5.10 -38.37
CA THR A 109 -2.99 5.49 -39.59
C THR A 109 -3.00 7.02 -39.78
N THR A 110 -1.83 7.65 -39.70
CA THR A 110 -1.61 8.99 -40.26
C THR A 110 -0.75 8.87 -41.50
N PRO A 111 -1.27 9.23 -42.71
CA PRO A 111 -0.48 9.21 -43.93
C PRO A 111 0.12 10.60 -44.14
N CYS A 112 1.34 10.81 -43.64
CA CYS A 112 2.14 11.98 -44.05
C CYS A 112 3.42 11.50 -44.70
N ALA A 113 3.34 11.44 -46.04
CA ALA A 113 4.41 11.14 -46.97
C ALA A 113 5.59 12.11 -46.79
N ILE A 114 6.80 11.54 -46.86
CA ILE A 114 8.05 12.26 -47.07
C ILE A 114 8.25 12.33 -48.60
N MET A 115 8.39 13.55 -49.13
CA MET A 115 9.25 13.84 -50.29
C MET A 115 10.41 14.68 -49.77
#